data_AF-R9SKW1-F1
#
_entry.id   AF-R9SKW1-F1
#
_cell.length_a   1.000
_cell.length_b   1.000
_cell.length_c   1.000
_cell.angle_alpha   90.00
_cell.angle_beta   90.00
_cell.angle_gamma   90.00
#
_symmetry.space_group_name_H-M   'P 1'
#
loop_
_entity.id
_entity.type
_entity.pdbx_description
1 polymer ?
#
loop_
_entity_poly.entity_id
_entity_poly.type
_entity_poly.pdbx_seq_one_letter_code
_entity_poly.pdbx_strand_id
1 'polypeptide(L)'
;MANKKNNNNNQQQSYRRVRTPKNGEIAGVVEQIMGHGKLKVRCADGFIRTTRIPGKMKKRIWIREGDVILVKPWDFQSEEKADVIWRYTKTESNWLERKGYLKM
;
A
#
# COMPACT_ATOMS: atom_id res chain seq x y z
N MET A 1 -12.09 -34.98 -3.97
CA MET A 1 -12.73 -33.67 -3.68
C MET A 1 -11.76 -32.55 -3.99
N ALA A 2 -12.14 -31.70 -4.94
CA ALA A 2 -11.32 -30.63 -5.51
C ALA A 2 -11.13 -29.45 -4.55
N ASN A 3 -9.94 -28.82 -4.57
CA ASN A 3 -9.88 -27.41 -4.95
C ASN A 3 -8.47 -26.98 -5.39
N LYS A 4 -8.32 -26.94 -6.71
CA LYS A 4 -7.22 -26.32 -7.46
C LYS A 4 -7.46 -24.82 -7.45
N LYS A 5 -6.58 -24.00 -6.85
CA LYS A 5 -6.52 -22.56 -7.14
C LYS A 5 -5.12 -22.16 -7.57
N ASN A 6 -4.99 -22.15 -8.90
CA ASN A 6 -3.92 -21.57 -9.70
C ASN A 6 -3.49 -20.20 -9.15
N ASN A 7 -2.18 -19.99 -8.99
CA ASN A 7 -1.59 -18.65 -8.92
C ASN A 7 -0.68 -18.45 -10.14
N ASN A 8 -1.29 -18.47 -11.33
CA ASN A 8 -0.74 -17.78 -12.48
C ASN A 8 -1.10 -16.31 -12.32
N ASN A 9 -0.12 -15.45 -12.03
CA ASN A 9 -0.22 -14.00 -12.26
C ASN A 9 1.18 -13.44 -12.51
N ASN A 10 1.83 -13.96 -13.55
CA ASN A 10 2.82 -13.20 -14.28
C ASN A 10 2.11 -12.61 -15.50
N GLN A 11 2.26 -11.29 -15.69
CA GLN A 11 2.18 -10.63 -16.99
C GLN A 11 0.83 -10.70 -17.73
N GLN A 12 -0.17 -9.99 -17.21
CA GLN A 12 -1.11 -9.30 -18.10
C GLN A 12 -1.18 -7.86 -17.64
N GLN A 13 -0.49 -7.00 -18.39
CA GLN A 13 -0.65 -5.55 -18.37
C GLN A 13 -2.02 -5.22 -18.98
N SER A 14 -3.09 -5.80 -18.42
CA SER A 14 -4.44 -5.36 -18.73
C SER A 14 -4.60 -3.96 -18.15
N TYR A 15 -5.40 -3.14 -18.83
CA TYR A 15 -5.73 -1.76 -18.43
C TYR A 15 -6.52 -1.79 -17.10
N ARG A 16 -5.86 -2.16 -16.01
CA ARG A 16 -6.47 -2.26 -14.69
C ARG A 16 -6.63 -0.85 -14.17
N ARG A 17 -7.87 -0.47 -13.90
CA ARG A 17 -8.18 0.83 -13.31
C ARG A 17 -7.38 1.00 -12.02
N VAL A 18 -6.58 2.07 -11.96
CA VAL A 18 -5.80 2.42 -10.77
C VAL A 18 -6.76 2.56 -9.59
N ARG A 19 -6.48 1.86 -8.50
CA ARG A 19 -7.29 1.96 -7.29
C ARG A 19 -7.05 3.31 -6.63
N THR A 20 -8.06 4.16 -6.55
CA THR A 20 -7.98 5.41 -5.80
C THR A 20 -8.20 5.18 -4.31
N PRO A 21 -7.60 6.03 -3.44
CA PRO A 21 -7.93 6.07 -2.02
C PRO A 21 -9.44 6.32 -1.80
N LYS A 22 -10.08 5.60 -0.87
CA LYS A 22 -11.49 5.80 -0.49
C LYS A 22 -11.66 5.63 1.03
N ASN A 23 -12.75 6.14 1.61
CA ASN A 23 -13.17 5.84 2.99
C ASN A 23 -12.06 6.02 4.05
N GLY A 24 -11.36 7.16 4.01
CA GLY A 24 -10.27 7.46 4.96
C GLY A 24 -8.95 6.72 4.67
N GLU A 25 -8.82 6.05 3.53
CA GLU A 25 -7.54 5.53 3.06
C GLU A 25 -6.64 6.66 2.57
N ILE A 26 -5.34 6.50 2.79
CA ILE A 26 -4.33 7.52 2.51
C ILE A 26 -3.19 6.86 1.74
N ALA A 27 -2.74 7.49 0.66
CA ALA A 27 -1.55 7.06 -0.06
C ALA A 27 -0.30 7.53 0.69
N GLY A 28 0.75 6.71 0.68
CA GLY A 28 2.00 7.04 1.33
C GLY A 28 3.19 6.33 0.70
N VAL A 29 4.38 6.81 1.03
CA VAL A 29 5.65 6.25 0.57
C VAL A 29 6.34 5.60 1.75
N VAL A 30 6.84 4.39 1.53
CA VAL A 30 7.61 3.65 2.52
C VAL A 30 8.96 4.36 2.70
N GLU A 31 9.19 4.93 3.88
CA GLU A 31 10.49 5.50 4.24
C GLU A 31 11.47 4.41 4.69
N GLN A 32 11.00 3.49 5.54
CA GLN A 32 11.88 2.53 6.17
C GLN A 32 11.15 1.23 6.53
N ILE A 33 11.85 0.10 6.44
CA ILE A 33 11.35 -1.19 6.92
C ILE A 33 11.79 -1.41 8.38
N MET A 34 10.84 -1.50 9.31
CA MET A 34 11.13 -1.57 10.76
C MET A 34 11.22 -3.00 11.33
N GLY A 35 11.15 -4.03 10.48
CA GLY A 35 11.11 -5.43 10.92
C GLY A 35 9.75 -5.87 11.47
N HIS A 36 9.60 -7.16 11.79
CA HIS A 36 8.34 -7.77 12.28
C HIS A 36 7.08 -7.50 11.44
N GLY A 37 7.23 -7.14 10.16
CA GLY A 37 6.12 -6.77 9.28
C GLY A 37 5.57 -5.36 9.53
N LYS A 38 6.39 -4.47 10.12
CA LYS A 38 6.10 -3.05 10.29
C LYS A 38 6.91 -2.21 9.29
N LEU A 39 6.31 -1.13 8.81
CA LEU A 39 6.93 -0.15 7.91
C LEU A 39 6.71 1.25 8.45
N LYS A 40 7.71 2.12 8.31
CA LYS A 40 7.56 3.57 8.52
C LYS A 40 7.13 4.18 7.20
N VAL A 41 5.99 4.86 7.18
CA VAL A 41 5.35 5.36 5.96
C VAL A 41 5.02 6.82 6.13
N ARG A 42 5.60 7.65 5.28
CA ARG A 42 5.18 9.05 5.15
C ARG A 42 3.87 9.04 4.38
N CYS A 43 2.83 9.64 4.94
CA CYS A 43 1.50 9.65 4.34
C CYS A 43 1.25 11.01 3.66
N ALA A 44 0.37 11.04 2.65
CA ALA A 44 0.05 12.24 1.89
C ALA A 44 -0.67 13.33 2.70
N ASP A 45 -1.13 13.02 3.91
CA ASP A 45 -1.72 13.95 4.87
C ASP A 45 -0.68 14.61 5.80
N GLY A 46 0.62 14.30 5.62
CA GLY A 46 1.73 14.92 6.35
C GLY A 46 2.21 14.15 7.58
N PHE A 47 1.49 13.13 8.03
CA PHE A 47 1.90 12.31 9.16
C PHE A 47 2.80 11.15 8.74
N ILE A 48 3.72 10.76 9.64
CA ILE A 48 4.54 9.56 9.46
C ILE A 48 4.00 8.47 10.39
N ARG A 49 3.51 7.38 9.79
CA ARG A 49 2.85 6.29 10.51
C ARG A 49 3.69 5.04 10.54
N THR A 50 3.61 4.33 11.67
CA THR A 50 4.04 2.94 11.76
C THR A 50 2.92 2.06 11.26
N THR A 51 3.15 1.44 10.11
CA THR A 51 2.13 0.65 9.41
C THR A 51 2.38 -0.84 9.53
N ARG A 52 1.31 -1.62 9.66
CA ARG A 52 1.38 -3.08 9.74
C ARG A 52 1.01 -3.70 8.40
N ILE A 53 1.78 -4.69 7.96
CA ILE A 53 1.48 -5.50 6.78
C ILE A 53 0.57 -6.67 7.19
N PRO A 54 -0.67 -6.78 6.67
CA PRO A 54 -1.50 -7.95 6.92
C PRO A 54 -0.84 -9.24 6.43
N GLY A 55 -0.98 -10.33 7.19
CA GLY A 55 -0.28 -11.59 6.89
C GLY A 55 -0.57 -12.15 5.48
N LYS A 56 -1.77 -11.93 4.96
CA LYS A 56 -2.15 -12.29 3.58
C LYS A 56 -1.30 -11.57 2.53
N MET A 57 -0.91 -10.33 2.79
CA MET A 57 -0.10 -9.50 1.90
C MET A 57 1.39 -9.84 2.03
N LYS A 58 1.87 -10.09 3.26
CA LYS A 58 3.27 -10.45 3.55
C LYS A 58 3.76 -11.64 2.72
N LYS A 59 2.88 -12.59 2.39
CA LYS A 59 3.19 -13.79 1.58
C LYS A 59 3.17 -13.55 0.07
N ARG A 60 2.59 -12.45 -0.41
CA ARG A 60 2.26 -12.25 -1.84
C ARG A 60 2.99 -11.08 -2.48
N ILE A 61 3.38 -10.08 -1.69
CA ILE A 61 3.87 -8.81 -2.20
C ILE A 61 5.16 -8.47 -1.48
N TRP A 62 6.20 -8.19 -2.25
CA TRP A 62 7.46 -7.69 -1.74
C TRP A 62 7.42 -6.16 -1.71
N ILE A 63 7.52 -5.56 -0.53
CA ILE A 63 7.54 -4.10 -0.37
C ILE A 63 8.98 -3.68 -0.10
N ARG A 64 9.43 -2.62 -0.75
CA ARG A 64 10.74 -1.99 -0.55
C ARG A 64 10.59 -0.53 -0.12
N GLU A 65 11.69 0.06 0.34
CA GLU A 65 11.75 1.49 0.60
C GLU A 65 11.55 2.27 -0.72
N GLY A 66 10.81 3.37 -0.65
CA GLY A 66 10.38 4.15 -1.81
C GLY A 66 9.13 3.62 -2.53
N ASP A 67 8.61 2.44 -2.19
CA ASP A 67 7.35 1.96 -2.77
C ASP A 67 6.18 2.83 -2.30
N VAL A 68 5.25 3.11 -3.21
CA VAL A 68 3.98 3.78 -2.88
C VAL A 68 2.95 2.74 -2.48
N ILE A 69 2.37 2.93 -1.31
CA ILE A 69 1.37 2.04 -0.74
C ILE A 69 0.11 2.82 -0.36
N LEU A 70 -1.01 2.10 -0.29
CA LEU A 70 -2.23 2.60 0.32
C LEU A 70 -2.36 2.05 1.73
N VAL A 71 -2.58 2.95 2.68
CA VAL A 71 -2.75 2.63 4.09
C VAL A 71 -4.11 3.09 4.58
N LYS A 72 -4.62 2.43 5.61
CA LYS A 72 -5.78 2.89 6.36
C LYS A 72 -5.38 3.12 7.80
N PRO A 73 -5.40 4.38 8.28
CA PRO A 73 -5.21 4.68 9.68
C PRO A 73 -6.16 3.89 10.57
N TRP A 74 -5.70 3.56 11.77
CA TRP A 74 -6.58 2.96 12.78
C TRP A 74 -7.57 4.00 13.29
N ASP A 75 -8.74 3.52 13.73
CA ASP A 75 -9.76 4.39 14.32
C ASP A 75 -9.27 5.00 15.65
N PHE A 76 -8.35 4.31 16.34
CA PHE A 76 -7.61 4.81 17.50
C PHE A 76 -6.14 5.02 17.10
N GLN A 77 -5.53 6.13 17.54
CA GLN A 77 -4.16 6.50 17.16
C GLN A 77 -3.97 6.68 15.64
N SER A 78 -4.92 7.36 15.00
CA SER A 78 -4.95 7.61 13.56
C SER A 78 -3.74 8.40 13.03
N GLU A 79 -3.00 9.11 13.87
CA GLU A 79 -1.79 9.86 13.48
C GLU A 79 -0.52 9.00 13.51
N GLU A 80 -0.53 7.90 14.25
CA GLU A 80 0.66 7.08 14.50
C GLU A 80 0.61 5.72 13.81
N LYS A 81 -0.59 5.13 13.67
CA LYS A 81 -0.76 3.73 13.25
C LYS A 81 -1.70 3.57 12.08
N ALA A 82 -1.36 2.64 11.20
CA ALA A 82 -2.19 2.26 10.06
C ALA A 82 -1.96 0.81 9.62
N ASP A 83 -2.86 0.26 8.82
CA ASP A 83 -2.68 -1.02 8.14
C ASP A 83 -2.46 -0.83 6.63
N VAL A 84 -1.60 -1.64 6.05
CA VAL A 84 -1.36 -1.64 4.59
C VAL A 84 -2.49 -2.37 3.86
N ILE A 85 -3.09 -1.70 2.88
CA ILE A 85 -4.20 -2.25 2.08
C ILE A 85 -3.76 -2.61 0.67
N TRP A 86 -2.88 -1.81 0.05
CA TRP A 86 -2.45 -2.03 -1.32
C TRP A 86 -1.02 -1.56 -1.54
N ARG A 87 -0.30 -2.18 -2.49
CA ARG A 87 0.97 -1.67 -3.03
C ARG A 87 0.75 -1.29 -4.47
N TYR A 88 1.05 -0.04 -4.82
CA TYR A 88 1.00 0.43 -6.18
C TYR A 88 2.27 0.05 -6.94
N THR A 89 2.11 -0.20 -8.23
CA THR A 89 3.24 -0.23 -9.17
C THR A 89 3.71 1.19 -9.46
N LYS A 90 4.93 1.32 -10.00
CA LYS A 90 5.48 2.63 -10.40
C LYS A 90 4.59 3.40 -11.38
N THR A 91 3.92 2.70 -12.28
CA THR A 91 2.99 3.34 -13.24
C THR A 91 1.74 3.88 -12.55
N GLU A 92 1.20 3.11 -11.59
CA GLU A 92 0.05 3.52 -10.79
C GLU A 92 0.38 4.66 -9.84
N SER A 93 1.57 4.66 -9.22
CA SER A 93 2.02 5.75 -8.36
C SER A 93 2.15 7.07 -9.12
N ASN A 94 2.78 7.04 -10.31
CA ASN A 94 2.88 8.22 -11.18
C ASN A 94 1.51 8.73 -11.62
N TRP A 95 0.51 7.84 -11.74
CA TRP A 95 -0.87 8.25 -12.02
C TRP A 95 -1.53 8.92 -10.80
N LEU A 96 -1.30 8.39 -9.59
CA LEU A 96 -1.84 8.96 -8.35
C LEU A 96 -1.27 10.35 -8.05
N GLU A 97 0.03 10.54 -8.25
CA GLU A 97 0.71 11.82 -8.09
C GLU A 97 0.16 12.87 -9.04
N ARG A 98 0.04 12.54 -10.34
CA ARG A 98 -0.58 13.43 -11.35
C ARG A 98 -2.04 13.79 -11.06
N LYS A 99 -2.75 12.94 -10.31
CA LYS A 99 -4.13 13.19 -9.88
C LYS A 99 -4.23 13.90 -8.54
N GLY A 100 -3.10 14.16 -7.86
CA GLY A 100 -3.04 14.86 -6.58
C GLY A 100 -3.43 14.02 -5.36
N TYR A 101 -3.50 12.68 -5.50
CA TYR A 101 -3.74 11.76 -4.37
C TYR A 101 -2.47 11.46 -3.56
N LEU A 102 -1.31 11.68 -4.18
CA LEU A 102 -0.02 11.64 -3.52
C LEU A 102 0.57 13.05 -3.65
N LYS A 103 0.51 13.81 -2.56
CA LYS A 103 1.21 15.08 -2.42
C LYS A 103 2.28 14.85 -1.37
N MET A 104 3.53 14.87 -1.80
CA MET A 104 4.70 14.73 -0.94
C MET A 104 5.70 15.82 -1.24
#